data_AF-A0A4Z0KEG0-F1
#
_entry.id   AF-A0A4Z0KEG0-F1
#
_cell.length_a   1.000
_cell.length_b   1.000
_cell.length_c   1.000
_cell.angle_alpha   90.00
_cell.angle_beta   90.00
_cell.angle_gamma   90.00
#
_symmetry.space_group_name_H-M   'P 1'
#
loop_
_entity.id
_entity.type
_entity.pdbx_description
1 polymer ?
#
loop_
_entity_poly.entity_id
_entity_poly.type
_entity_poly.pdbx_seq_one_letter_code
_entity_poly.pdbx_strand_id
1 'polypeptide(L)'
;MQHQPALADRLVPMRFDSKSTPALAVAGLLTATLIGLSGCGSDTDSAAEPEATPTATLDVAAQGFDSLEELSDYVAQALDGVEVSLESETNPDFNEETEPERLHVGFASNEDRAEDMEATALIVQATSKAAFDYDILMVTGDVSAGDWSYLYDRTTVEQLTADGQIVVADIWDSAEQSFDTIHR
;
A
#
# COMPACT_ATOMS: atom_id res chain seq x y z
N MET A 1 7.91 -56.79 -55.87
CA MET A 1 6.94 -55.69 -55.73
C MET A 1 7.15 -55.15 -54.31
N GLN A 2 8.14 -54.28 -54.05
CA GLN A 2 8.07 -52.79 -54.05
C GLN A 2 6.81 -52.25 -53.37
N HIS A 3 6.81 -51.31 -52.41
CA HIS A 3 7.84 -50.62 -51.62
C HIS A 3 7.12 -50.02 -50.39
N GLN A 4 7.83 -49.92 -49.26
CA GLN A 4 7.44 -49.27 -48.00
C GLN A 4 7.44 -47.72 -48.09
N PRO A 5 6.90 -47.00 -47.08
CA PRO A 5 6.46 -45.60 -47.18
C PRO A 5 7.61 -44.59 -47.02
N ALA A 6 7.44 -43.42 -47.64
CA ALA A 6 8.40 -42.33 -47.58
C ALA A 6 8.13 -41.38 -46.39
N LEU A 7 9.04 -41.41 -45.43
CA LEU A 7 9.38 -40.29 -44.53
C LEU A 7 10.19 -39.27 -45.31
N ALA A 8 9.86 -37.99 -45.20
CA ALA A 8 10.69 -36.89 -45.68
C ALA A 8 11.29 -36.16 -44.48
N ASP A 9 12.58 -36.39 -44.28
CA ASP A 9 13.49 -35.61 -43.44
C ASP A 9 14.15 -34.54 -44.33
N ARG A 10 14.18 -33.28 -43.88
CA ARG A 10 15.26 -32.36 -44.26
C ARG A 10 15.35 -31.15 -43.32
N LEU A 11 16.35 -31.19 -42.45
CA LEU A 11 16.98 -30.05 -41.79
C LEU A 11 17.83 -29.23 -42.78
N VAL A 12 17.71 -27.90 -42.78
CA VAL A 12 18.83 -26.95 -42.97
C VAL A 12 18.57 -25.69 -42.12
N PRO A 13 19.53 -25.24 -41.29
CA PRO A 13 19.43 -24.02 -40.50
C PRO A 13 19.91 -22.79 -41.28
N MET A 14 19.27 -21.64 -41.09
CA MET A 14 19.86 -20.33 -41.43
C MET A 14 20.10 -19.52 -40.15
N ARG A 15 21.35 -19.09 -40.01
CA ARG A 15 21.87 -18.22 -38.95
C ARG A 15 21.54 -16.75 -39.24
N PHE A 16 21.38 -16.01 -38.15
CA PHE A 16 21.64 -14.58 -37.90
C PHE A 16 21.68 -13.60 -39.08
N ASP A 17 20.81 -12.60 -39.03
CA ASP A 17 21.18 -11.24 -39.40
C ASP A 17 20.43 -10.19 -38.54
N SER A 18 21.24 -9.42 -37.80
CA SER A 18 21.21 -7.95 -37.68
C SER A 18 19.97 -7.26 -37.07
N LYS A 19 20.06 -6.79 -35.81
CA LYS A 19 20.50 -5.42 -35.40
C LYS A 19 19.46 -4.32 -35.67
N SER A 20 18.80 -3.83 -34.62
CA SER A 20 18.78 -2.40 -34.25
C SER A 20 17.92 -2.14 -33.01
N THR A 21 18.60 -1.84 -31.92
CA THR A 21 18.11 -1.05 -30.79
C THR A 21 17.98 0.41 -31.24
N PRO A 22 16.90 1.14 -30.87
CA PRO A 22 16.97 2.59 -30.79
C PRO A 22 17.32 2.96 -29.35
N ALA A 23 18.60 3.25 -29.11
CA ALA A 23 19.01 4.08 -28.00
C ALA A 23 18.92 5.54 -28.48
N LEU A 24 17.95 6.30 -27.95
CA LEU A 24 17.97 7.75 -28.01
C LEU A 24 18.29 8.27 -26.62
N ALA A 25 19.57 8.56 -26.42
CA ALA A 25 20.03 9.46 -25.39
C ALA A 25 19.55 10.89 -25.75
N VAL A 26 18.85 11.54 -24.84
CA VAL A 26 18.80 13.00 -24.80
C VAL A 26 19.30 13.42 -23.42
N ALA A 27 20.51 13.98 -23.43
CA ALA A 27 21.09 14.70 -22.33
C ALA A 27 20.27 15.97 -22.06
N GLY A 28 19.89 16.17 -20.80
CA GLY A 28 19.28 17.40 -20.29
C GLY A 28 19.97 17.80 -19.00
N LEU A 29 21.18 18.33 -19.12
CA LEU A 29 21.96 18.95 -18.05
C LEU A 29 21.25 20.26 -17.64
N LEU A 30 20.50 20.28 -16.53
CA LEU A 30 20.02 21.54 -15.95
C LEU A 30 21.00 22.02 -14.89
N THR A 31 21.62 23.13 -15.24
CA THR A 31 22.61 23.92 -14.53
C THR A 31 22.10 24.39 -13.16
N ALA A 32 22.95 24.21 -12.15
CA ALA A 32 22.86 24.90 -10.88
C ALA A 32 22.98 26.42 -11.06
N THR A 33 22.05 27.17 -10.46
CA THR A 33 22.23 28.60 -10.15
C THR A 33 22.21 28.76 -8.63
N LEU A 34 23.42 28.79 -8.05
CA LEU A 34 23.73 29.48 -6.81
C LEU A 34 23.68 31.00 -7.09
N ILE A 35 23.02 31.76 -6.21
CA ILE A 35 23.26 33.15 -5.73
C ILE A 35 21.91 33.62 -5.13
N GLY A 36 21.80 34.14 -3.90
CA GLY A 36 22.83 34.80 -3.11
C GLY A 36 22.62 34.79 -1.60
N LEU A 37 23.76 34.83 -0.91
CA LEU A 37 23.92 35.21 0.49
C LEU A 37 23.77 36.73 0.63
N SER A 38 22.80 37.18 1.43
CA SER A 38 22.87 38.38 2.29
C SER A 38 21.60 38.46 3.14
N GLY A 39 21.72 38.15 4.43
CA GLY A 39 20.63 38.30 5.39
C GLY A 39 20.99 37.74 6.75
N CYS A 40 21.62 38.59 7.57
CA CYS A 40 22.03 38.34 8.95
C CYS A 40 20.81 38.33 9.89
N GLY A 41 20.66 37.29 10.71
CA GLY A 41 19.66 37.23 11.78
C GLY A 41 19.67 35.87 12.44
N SER A 42 20.29 35.77 13.61
CA SER A 42 20.26 34.61 14.48
C SER A 42 18.83 34.34 14.95
N ASP A 43 18.29 33.17 14.67
CA ASP A 43 17.53 32.38 15.63
C ASP A 43 17.53 30.92 15.15
N THR A 44 17.82 30.03 16.09
CA THR A 44 17.81 28.58 15.92
C THR A 44 16.39 28.11 15.71
N ASP A 45 15.94 28.10 14.46
CA ASP A 45 14.83 27.24 14.04
C ASP A 45 15.44 25.90 13.65
N SER A 46 15.33 24.93 14.55
CA SER A 46 15.25 23.54 14.11
C SER A 46 13.96 23.43 13.30
N ALA A 47 14.01 23.82 12.02
CA ALA A 47 13.00 23.43 11.08
C ALA A 47 13.03 21.91 11.08
N ALA A 48 12.01 21.30 11.70
CA ALA A 48 11.72 19.90 11.46
C ALA A 48 11.73 19.71 9.94
N GLU A 49 12.58 18.82 9.45
CA GLU A 49 12.52 18.42 8.06
C GLU A 49 11.05 18.03 7.77
N PRO A 50 10.44 18.51 6.67
CA PRO A 50 9.09 18.11 6.37
C PRO A 50 9.12 16.60 6.18
N GLU A 51 8.55 15.88 7.14
CA GLU A 51 8.25 14.46 7.02
C GLU A 51 7.56 14.29 5.67
N ALA A 52 8.24 13.64 4.72
CA ALA A 52 7.79 13.61 3.35
C ALA A 52 6.52 12.75 3.29
N THR A 53 5.36 13.40 3.37
CA THR A 53 4.08 12.76 3.10
C THR A 53 4.18 12.12 1.72
N PRO A 54 4.01 10.79 1.59
CA PRO A 54 4.08 10.14 0.30
C PRO A 54 3.03 10.74 -0.63
N THR A 55 3.47 11.32 -1.74
CA THR A 55 2.58 11.77 -2.83
C THR A 55 2.25 10.64 -3.80
N ALA A 56 2.54 9.39 -3.41
CA ALA A 56 2.31 8.22 -4.20
C ALA A 56 0.80 7.97 -4.36
N THR A 57 0.44 7.43 -5.52
CA THR A 57 -0.89 6.92 -5.81
C THR A 57 -0.81 5.41 -5.92
N LEU A 58 -1.75 4.70 -5.29
CA LEU A 58 -1.88 3.25 -5.40
C LEU A 58 -3.16 2.93 -6.18
N ASP A 59 -3.09 1.97 -7.08
CA ASP A 59 -4.28 1.45 -7.76
C ASP A 59 -5.09 0.59 -6.78
N VAL A 60 -6.42 0.72 -6.83
CA VAL A 60 -7.32 -0.11 -6.03
C VAL A 60 -7.34 -1.54 -6.59
N ALA A 61 -7.35 -2.53 -5.71
CA ALA A 61 -7.37 -3.94 -6.03
C ALA A 61 -8.52 -4.26 -6.99
N ALA A 62 -8.21 -4.98 -8.06
CA ALA A 62 -9.19 -5.39 -9.05
C ALA A 62 -10.07 -6.57 -8.57
N GLN A 63 -9.60 -7.32 -7.56
CA GLN A 63 -10.30 -8.47 -7.01
C GLN A 63 -11.01 -8.12 -5.70
N GLY A 64 -12.15 -8.79 -5.46
CA GLY A 64 -12.85 -8.82 -4.17
C GLY A 64 -12.23 -9.82 -3.20
N PHE A 65 -12.55 -9.68 -1.91
CA PHE A 65 -12.19 -10.64 -0.87
C PHE A 65 -13.45 -11.15 -0.18
N ASP A 66 -13.73 -12.45 -0.27
CA ASP A 66 -14.94 -13.05 0.28
C ASP A 66 -14.78 -13.47 1.76
N SER A 67 -13.56 -13.43 2.29
CA SER A 67 -13.25 -13.80 3.68
C SER A 67 -12.08 -12.99 4.26
N LEU A 68 -11.95 -13.03 5.60
CA LEU A 68 -10.83 -12.42 6.32
C LEU A 68 -9.49 -13.08 5.96
N GLU A 69 -9.48 -14.41 5.74
CA GLU A 69 -8.28 -15.16 5.35
C GLU A 69 -7.75 -14.68 3.99
N GLU A 70 -8.63 -14.49 3.00
CA GLU A 70 -8.23 -13.97 1.68
C GLU A 70 -7.69 -12.54 1.75
N LEU A 71 -8.31 -11.68 2.58
CA LEU A 71 -7.82 -10.33 2.81
C LEU A 71 -6.44 -10.35 3.49
N SER A 72 -6.29 -11.17 4.54
CA SER A 72 -5.04 -11.34 5.27
C SER A 72 -3.91 -11.80 4.35
N ASP A 73 -4.16 -12.83 3.54
CA ASP A 73 -3.19 -13.37 2.57
C ASP A 73 -2.79 -12.32 1.52
N TYR A 74 -3.71 -11.44 1.14
CA TYR A 74 -3.40 -10.34 0.22
C TYR A 74 -2.49 -9.30 0.85
N VAL A 75 -2.83 -8.82 2.05
CA VAL A 75 -2.03 -7.80 2.76
C VAL A 75 -0.66 -8.35 3.14
N ALA A 76 -0.58 -9.63 3.55
CA ALA A 76 0.66 -10.32 3.92
C ALA A 76 1.64 -10.55 2.75
N GLN A 77 1.24 -10.27 1.49
CA GLN A 77 2.18 -10.29 0.37
C GLN A 77 3.13 -9.10 0.38
N ALA A 78 2.75 -8.01 1.05
CA ALA A 78 3.52 -6.77 1.08
C ALA A 78 3.95 -6.37 2.50
N LEU A 79 3.20 -6.78 3.52
CA LEU A 79 3.45 -6.42 4.93
C LEU A 79 3.82 -7.65 5.76
N ASP A 80 4.66 -7.45 6.77
CA ASP A 80 5.02 -8.46 7.75
C ASP A 80 4.08 -8.42 8.96
N GLY A 81 3.93 -9.55 9.65
CA GLY A 81 3.18 -9.62 10.92
C GLY A 81 1.69 -9.30 10.79
N VAL A 82 1.09 -9.59 9.63
CA VAL A 82 -0.32 -9.25 9.36
C VAL A 82 -1.26 -10.09 10.21
N GLU A 83 -2.16 -9.43 10.92
CA GLU A 83 -3.28 -10.04 11.64
C GLU A 83 -4.59 -9.35 11.24
N VAL A 84 -5.58 -10.13 10.83
CA VAL A 84 -6.91 -9.63 10.42
C VAL A 84 -7.98 -10.34 11.24
N SER A 85 -8.87 -9.57 11.86
CA SER A 85 -9.98 -10.14 12.64
C SER A 85 -11.14 -9.16 12.77
N LEU A 86 -12.33 -9.69 13.03
CA LEU A 86 -13.48 -8.88 13.45
C LEU A 86 -13.51 -8.74 14.99
N GLU A 87 -14.09 -7.66 15.48
CA GLU A 87 -14.32 -7.46 16.91
C GLU A 87 -15.14 -8.61 17.49
N SER A 88 -16.18 -9.06 16.77
CA SER A 88 -17.01 -10.19 17.18
C SER A 88 -16.26 -11.52 17.33
N GLU A 89 -15.12 -11.70 16.67
CA GLU A 89 -14.31 -12.93 16.76
C GLU A 89 -13.38 -12.93 17.97
N THR A 90 -12.96 -11.76 18.42
CA THR A 90 -11.87 -11.59 19.40
C THR A 90 -12.35 -11.04 20.74
N ASN A 91 -13.48 -10.33 20.76
CA ASN A 91 -14.06 -9.73 21.95
C ASN A 91 -15.33 -10.50 22.39
N PRO A 92 -15.27 -11.29 23.48
CA PRO A 92 -16.41 -12.05 23.97
C PRO A 92 -17.54 -11.18 24.55
N ASP A 93 -17.27 -9.91 24.82
CA ASP A 93 -18.24 -8.95 25.36
C ASP A 93 -18.89 -8.09 24.24
N PHE A 94 -18.51 -8.28 22.97
CA PHE A 94 -19.06 -7.53 21.84
C PHE A 94 -20.57 -7.74 21.69
N ASN A 95 -21.30 -6.65 21.51
CA ASN A 95 -22.74 -6.67 21.26
C ASN A 95 -23.10 -6.06 19.90
N GLU A 96 -23.35 -6.94 18.92
CA GLU A 96 -23.74 -6.60 17.54
C GLU A 96 -24.98 -5.68 17.44
N GLU A 97 -25.87 -5.68 18.45
CA GLU A 97 -27.08 -4.85 18.41
C GLU A 97 -26.81 -3.38 18.80
N THR A 98 -25.69 -3.11 19.48
CA THR A 98 -25.43 -1.80 20.11
C THR A 98 -24.07 -1.21 19.79
N GLU A 99 -23.16 -1.98 19.21
CA GLU A 99 -21.79 -1.57 18.93
C GLU A 99 -21.46 -1.78 17.45
N PRO A 100 -20.69 -0.85 16.83
CA PRO A 100 -20.24 -1.02 15.45
C PRO A 100 -19.24 -2.17 15.35
N GLU A 101 -19.39 -3.02 14.34
CA GLU A 101 -18.45 -4.09 14.04
C GLU A 101 -17.14 -3.48 13.53
N ARG A 102 -16.03 -3.77 14.23
CA ARG A 102 -14.70 -3.26 13.86
C ARG A 102 -13.91 -4.35 13.15
N LEU A 103 -13.43 -4.05 11.95
CA LEU A 103 -12.42 -4.83 11.27
C LEU A 103 -11.04 -4.37 11.72
N HIS A 104 -10.33 -5.23 12.45
CA HIS A 104 -8.96 -5.00 12.88
C HIS A 104 -7.99 -5.54 11.83
N VAL A 105 -7.08 -4.68 11.36
CA VAL A 105 -5.97 -5.06 10.49
C VAL A 105 -4.66 -4.54 11.09
N GLY A 106 -3.91 -5.44 11.72
CA GLY A 106 -2.60 -5.18 12.30
C GLY A 106 -1.45 -5.56 11.37
N PHE A 107 -0.31 -4.86 11.46
CA PHE A 107 0.95 -5.26 10.82
C PHE A 107 2.15 -4.83 11.68
N ALA A 108 3.31 -5.46 11.44
CA ALA A 108 4.57 -5.06 12.10
C ALA A 108 5.12 -3.79 11.45
N SER A 109 5.23 -2.70 12.22
CA SER A 109 5.78 -1.42 11.79
C SER A 109 7.25 -1.29 12.18
N ASN A 110 8.05 -0.71 11.27
CA ASN A 110 9.45 -0.39 11.51
C ASN A 110 9.65 1.04 12.07
N GLU A 111 8.57 1.71 12.46
CA GLU A 111 8.55 3.13 12.87
C GLU A 111 8.98 4.10 11.74
N ASP A 112 8.98 3.64 10.49
CA ASP A 112 9.14 4.51 9.32
C ASP A 112 7.77 5.03 8.87
N ARG A 113 7.54 6.31 9.10
CA ARG A 113 6.26 6.94 8.80
C ARG A 113 5.85 6.82 7.34
N ALA A 114 6.78 6.92 6.39
CA ALA A 114 6.42 6.86 4.98
C ALA A 114 5.97 5.44 4.61
N GLU A 115 6.67 4.42 5.11
CA GLU A 115 6.28 3.02 4.94
C GLU A 115 4.93 2.71 5.63
N ASP A 116 4.71 3.23 6.84
CA ASP A 116 3.45 3.06 7.58
C ASP A 116 2.25 3.72 6.85
N MET A 117 2.48 4.88 6.22
CA MET A 117 1.47 5.54 5.40
C MET A 117 1.14 4.72 4.15
N GLU A 118 2.13 4.16 3.47
CA GLU A 118 1.91 3.27 2.32
C GLU A 118 1.22 1.96 2.71
N ALA A 119 1.59 1.38 3.86
CA ALA A 119 0.95 0.20 4.43
C ALA A 119 -0.53 0.46 4.75
N THR A 120 -0.83 1.58 5.40
CA THR A 120 -2.20 2.00 5.70
C THR A 120 -3.02 2.17 4.42
N ALA A 121 -2.44 2.83 3.41
CA ALA A 121 -3.07 3.00 2.11
C ALA A 121 -3.37 1.65 1.42
N LEU A 122 -2.41 0.71 1.44
CA LEU A 122 -2.62 -0.66 0.94
C LEU A 122 -3.78 -1.36 1.65
N ILE A 123 -3.89 -1.24 2.97
CA ILE A 123 -4.95 -1.86 3.75
C ILE A 123 -6.30 -1.22 3.43
N VAL A 124 -6.38 0.11 3.36
CA VAL A 124 -7.62 0.83 3.01
C VAL A 124 -8.13 0.44 1.61
N GLN A 125 -7.25 0.35 0.61
CA GLN A 125 -7.72 -0.09 -0.72
C GLN A 125 -8.16 -1.56 -0.73
N ALA A 126 -7.49 -2.45 0.01
CA ALA A 126 -7.85 -3.86 0.04
C ALA A 126 -9.22 -4.07 0.70
N THR A 127 -9.44 -3.40 1.83
CA THR A 127 -10.68 -3.47 2.62
C THR A 127 -11.88 -2.83 1.91
N SER A 128 -11.66 -1.90 0.97
CA SER A 128 -12.71 -1.39 0.07
C SER A 128 -13.34 -2.48 -0.82
N LYS A 129 -12.67 -3.63 -0.95
CA LYS A 129 -13.10 -4.78 -1.75
C LYS A 129 -13.57 -5.98 -0.91
N ALA A 130 -13.67 -5.81 0.41
CA ALA A 130 -14.23 -6.84 1.28
C ALA A 130 -15.73 -7.03 1.00
N ALA A 131 -16.13 -8.28 0.75
CA ALA A 131 -17.53 -8.66 0.54
C ALA A 131 -18.27 -8.98 1.85
N PHE A 132 -17.55 -9.03 2.97
CA PHE A 132 -18.10 -9.21 4.31
C PHE A 132 -18.43 -7.87 4.99
N ASP A 133 -19.26 -7.95 6.02
CA ASP A 133 -19.75 -6.79 6.76
C ASP A 133 -18.74 -6.34 7.81
N TYR A 134 -18.60 -5.03 7.93
CA TYR A 134 -17.87 -4.29 8.96
C TYR A 134 -18.37 -2.84 8.91
N ASP A 135 -18.33 -2.13 10.03
CA ASP A 135 -18.74 -0.73 10.11
C ASP A 135 -17.52 0.19 10.09
N ILE A 136 -16.48 -0.16 10.84
CA ILE A 136 -15.26 0.63 11.03
C ILE A 136 -14.04 -0.25 10.74
N LEU A 137 -13.12 0.26 9.94
CA LEU A 137 -11.78 -0.29 9.77
C LEU A 137 -10.83 0.34 10.80
N MET A 138 -10.13 -0.51 11.55
CA MET A 138 -9.04 -0.14 12.45
C MET A 138 -7.73 -0.68 11.89
N VAL A 139 -6.84 0.22 11.45
CA VAL A 139 -5.49 -0.12 10.97
C VAL A 139 -4.51 0.11 12.11
N THR A 140 -3.73 -0.91 12.48
CA THR A 140 -2.80 -0.86 13.61
C THR A 140 -1.37 -1.22 13.18
N GLY A 141 -0.40 -0.38 13.54
CA GLY A 141 1.01 -0.72 13.42
C GLY A 141 1.59 -1.13 14.79
N ASP A 142 2.08 -2.35 14.88
CA ASP A 142 2.79 -2.87 16.06
C ASP A 142 4.26 -2.44 16.00
N VAL A 143 4.71 -1.71 17.02
CA VAL A 143 6.09 -1.25 17.17
C VAL A 143 6.65 -1.74 18.50
N SER A 144 7.98 -1.75 18.63
CA SER A 144 8.61 -2.27 19.86
C SER A 144 8.19 -1.54 21.16
N ALA A 145 7.68 -0.30 21.04
CA ALA A 145 7.26 0.56 22.15
C ALA A 145 5.74 0.63 22.36
N GLY A 146 4.95 -0.22 21.69
CA GLY A 146 3.49 -0.22 21.77
C GLY A 146 2.83 -0.24 20.40
N ASP A 147 1.66 0.36 20.28
CA ASP A 147 0.89 0.39 19.05
C ASP A 147 0.39 1.80 18.70
N TRP A 148 0.18 2.02 17.41
CA TRP A 148 -0.61 3.13 16.89
C TRP A 148 -1.77 2.57 16.08
N SER A 149 -2.87 3.31 16.01
CA SER A 149 -4.04 2.93 15.22
C SER A 149 -4.75 4.11 14.53
N TYR A 150 -5.26 3.88 13.33
CA TYR A 150 -6.17 4.79 12.61
C TYR A 150 -7.54 4.13 12.41
N LEU A 151 -8.61 4.92 12.59
CA LEU A 151 -9.98 4.48 12.35
C LEU A 151 -10.55 5.12 11.07
N TYR A 152 -11.22 4.29 10.28
CA TYR A 152 -11.95 4.70 9.07
C TYR A 152 -13.32 4.07 9.06
N ASP A 153 -14.38 4.88 9.07
CA ASP A 153 -15.70 4.38 8.70
C ASP A 153 -15.68 3.76 7.30
N ARG A 154 -16.50 2.73 7.08
CA ARG A 154 -16.64 2.09 5.75
C ARG A 154 -17.00 3.07 4.64
N THR A 155 -17.81 4.09 4.95
CA THR A 155 -18.15 5.15 3.99
C THR A 155 -16.92 5.96 3.57
N THR A 156 -16.00 6.22 4.48
CA THR A 156 -14.73 6.91 4.19
C THR A 156 -13.84 6.04 3.31
N VAL A 157 -13.73 4.75 3.61
CA VAL A 157 -13.00 3.78 2.77
C VAL A 157 -13.54 3.74 1.33
N GLU A 158 -14.87 3.72 1.17
CA GLU A 158 -15.53 3.76 -0.15
C GLU A 158 -15.24 5.07 -0.90
N GLN A 159 -15.28 6.21 -0.22
CA GLN A 159 -14.99 7.52 -0.84
C GLN A 159 -13.54 7.63 -1.30
N LEU A 160 -12.60 7.19 -0.46
CA LEU A 160 -11.17 7.23 -0.77
C LEU A 160 -10.80 6.37 -1.98
N THR A 161 -11.59 5.34 -2.28
CA THR A 161 -11.32 4.35 -3.33
C THR A 161 -12.23 4.47 -4.55
N ALA A 162 -13.18 5.42 -4.55
CA ALA A 162 -14.21 5.56 -5.56
C ALA A 162 -13.67 5.77 -6.99
N ASP A 163 -12.54 6.47 -7.11
CA ASP A 163 -11.89 6.76 -8.39
C ASP A 163 -11.00 5.63 -8.90
N GLY A 164 -10.94 4.49 -8.17
CA GLY A 164 -10.11 3.34 -8.51
C GLY A 164 -8.61 3.54 -8.23
N GLN A 165 -8.25 4.68 -7.64
CA GLN A 165 -6.92 4.99 -7.12
C GLN A 165 -7.06 5.66 -5.77
N ILE A 166 -6.04 5.48 -4.93
CA ILE A 166 -5.92 6.18 -3.65
C ILE A 166 -4.70 7.08 -3.67
N VAL A 167 -4.82 8.26 -3.06
CA VAL A 167 -3.69 9.15 -2.77
C VAL A 167 -3.29 8.90 -1.32
N VAL A 168 -2.04 8.49 -1.08
CA VAL A 168 -1.59 8.08 0.27
C VAL A 168 -1.76 9.20 1.30
N ALA A 169 -1.54 10.45 0.91
CA ALA A 169 -1.76 11.61 1.78
C ALA A 169 -3.23 11.75 2.25
N ASP A 170 -4.19 11.53 1.35
CA ASP A 170 -5.62 11.69 1.63
C ASP A 170 -6.13 10.63 2.60
N ILE A 171 -5.50 9.45 2.62
CA ILE A 171 -5.80 8.38 3.57
C ILE A 171 -5.60 8.89 4.99
N TRP A 172 -4.43 9.47 5.27
CA TRP A 172 -4.10 9.96 6.60
C TRP A 172 -5.01 11.09 7.09
N ASP A 173 -5.31 12.05 6.21
CA ASP A 173 -6.14 13.21 6.54
C ASP A 173 -7.62 12.83 6.76
N SER A 174 -8.02 11.65 6.31
CA SER A 174 -9.41 11.18 6.35
C SER A 174 -9.71 10.26 7.53
N ALA A 175 -8.71 9.88 8.33
CA ALA A 175 -8.93 9.06 9.51
C ALA A 175 -9.88 9.79 10.49
N GLU A 176 -10.93 9.10 10.93
CA GLU A 176 -11.88 9.65 11.90
C GLU A 176 -11.21 9.92 13.25
N GLN A 177 -10.34 9.00 13.65
CA GLN A 177 -9.59 9.06 14.88
C GLN A 177 -8.21 8.44 14.66
N SER A 178 -7.21 9.09 15.21
CA SER A 178 -5.83 8.61 15.28
C SER A 178 -5.45 8.40 16.73
N PHE A 179 -4.97 7.21 17.06
CA PHE A 179 -4.46 6.86 18.37
C PHE A 179 -2.97 6.54 18.24
N ASP A 180 -2.13 7.36 18.86
CA ASP A 180 -0.71 7.05 19.01
C ASP A 180 -0.49 6.70 20.48
N THR A 181 -0.58 5.40 20.82
CA THR A 181 -0.47 4.96 22.22
C THR A 181 0.88 4.29 22.45
N ILE A 182 1.96 5.06 22.28
CA ILE A 182 3.31 4.61 22.62
C ILE A 182 3.45 4.47 24.14
N HIS A 183 3.37 3.23 24.64
CA HIS A 183 3.65 2.90 26.03
C HIS A 183 5.15 2.70 26.22
N ARG A 184 5.85 3.77 26.62
CA ARG A 184 7.27 3.70 27.04
C ARG A 184 7.48 3.15 28.45
#